data_AF-A0AAN6JC81-F1
#
_entry.id   AF-A0AAN6JC81-F1
#
_cell.length_a   1.000
_cell.length_b   1.000
_cell.length_c   1.000
_cell.angle_alpha   90.00
_cell.angle_beta   90.00
_cell.angle_gamma   90.00
#
_symmetry.space_group_name_H-M   'P 1'
#
loop_
_entity.id
_entity.type
_entity.pdbx_description
1 polymer ?
#
loop_
_entity_poly.entity_id
_entity_poly.type
_entity_poly.pdbx_seq_one_letter_code
_entity_poly.pdbx_strand_id
1 'polypeptide(L)'
;MATAKRVRTATINRDTNETKIALTLNLDGGPLEPSTSTSNGSSSEDPTAHASQTSKSQNISVDTGIGFLDHMLHALAKHAGWSLHLRTRGDLHIDDHHTAEDTFIALGQAVKQSLGTISGLARFGYAYAPLDEALSRAVVDLSNRPFSVVDLGLKREKLGELSWGRGYHACGLFEGGQ
;
A
#
# COMPACT_ATOMS: atom_id res chain seq x y z
N MET A 1 -5.19 23.84 26.17
CA MET A 1 -4.12 22.84 26.03
C MET A 1 -4.16 22.30 24.62
N ALA A 2 -3.12 22.55 23.81
CA ALA A 2 -3.03 21.95 22.48
C ALA A 2 -2.72 20.46 22.66
N THR A 3 -3.69 19.59 22.36
CA THR A 3 -3.50 18.14 22.33
C THR A 3 -2.40 17.85 21.32
N ALA A 4 -1.31 17.22 21.74
CA ALA A 4 -0.23 16.83 20.83
C ALA A 4 -0.83 16.04 19.65
N LYS A 5 -0.51 16.45 18.41
CA LYS A 5 -1.00 15.79 17.19
C LYS A 5 -0.53 14.33 17.22
N ARG A 6 -1.46 13.40 17.47
CA ARG A 6 -1.17 11.97 17.43
C ARG A 6 -0.66 11.60 16.05
N VAL A 7 0.51 10.96 16.00
CA VAL A 7 1.07 10.42 14.76
C VAL A 7 0.25 9.20 14.34
N ARG A 8 -0.25 9.20 13.10
CA ARG A 8 -1.07 8.10 12.55
C ARG A 8 -0.18 7.07 11.86
N THR A 9 0.41 6.19 12.68
CA THR A 9 1.34 5.15 12.24
C THR A 9 0.81 3.75 12.58
N ALA A 10 1.20 2.74 11.80
CA ALA A 10 0.97 1.33 12.07
C ALA A 10 2.10 0.46 11.49
N THR A 11 2.36 -0.66 12.16
CA THR A 11 3.26 -1.72 11.68
C THR A 11 2.49 -3.03 11.64
N ILE A 12 2.51 -3.68 10.49
CA ILE A 12 1.85 -4.96 10.24
C ILE A 12 2.94 -5.98 9.86
N ASN A 13 2.92 -7.12 10.55
CA ASN A 13 3.62 -8.32 10.11
C ASN A 13 2.57 -9.39 9.84
N ARG A 14 2.53 -9.91 8.62
CA ARG A 14 1.58 -10.95 8.20
C ARG A 14 2.38 -12.09 7.58
N ASP A 15 2.35 -13.23 8.23
CA ASP A 15 3.00 -14.45 7.77
C ASP A 15 1.93 -15.50 7.49
N THR A 16 1.80 -15.87 6.22
CA THR A 16 0.97 -16.99 5.76
C THR A 16 1.88 -18.10 5.22
N ASN A 17 1.29 -19.19 4.73
CA ASN A 17 2.06 -20.24 4.06
C ASN A 17 2.57 -19.79 2.68
N GLU A 18 1.90 -18.81 2.07
CA GLU A 18 2.14 -18.33 0.70
C GLU A 18 3.00 -17.07 0.69
N THR A 19 2.78 -16.16 1.65
CA THR A 19 3.44 -14.85 1.69
C THR A 19 3.93 -14.47 3.09
N LYS A 20 5.00 -13.68 3.12
CA LYS A 20 5.52 -13.02 4.32
C LYS A 20 5.62 -11.53 4.07
N ILE A 21 4.91 -10.74 4.86
CA ILE A 21 4.76 -9.30 4.66
C ILE A 21 5.18 -8.57 5.92
N ALA A 22 6.06 -7.59 5.74
CA ALA A 22 6.41 -6.59 6.75
C ALA A 22 6.11 -5.19 6.20
N LEU A 23 5.23 -4.47 6.87
CA LEU A 23 4.73 -3.17 6.42
C LEU A 23 4.72 -2.17 7.57
N THR A 24 5.34 -1.01 7.38
CA THR A 24 5.23 0.15 8.27
C THR A 24 4.69 1.34 7.49
N LEU A 25 3.61 1.94 7.98
CA LEU A 25 2.90 3.05 7.35
C LEU A 25 2.80 4.23 8.31
N ASN A 26 3.07 5.43 7.82
CA ASN A 26 2.74 6.68 8.49
C ASN A 26 1.93 7.59 7.55
N LEU A 27 0.66 7.82 7.90
CA LEU A 27 -0.30 8.59 7.10
C LEU A 27 -0.02 10.10 7.11
N ASP A 28 0.75 10.60 8.08
CA ASP A 28 1.10 12.02 8.21
C ASP A 28 2.42 12.38 7.50
N GLY A 29 3.10 11.39 6.91
CA GLY A 29 4.44 11.54 6.37
C GLY A 29 5.50 11.72 7.48
N GLY A 30 6.71 12.08 7.08
CA GLY A 30 7.87 12.22 7.98
C GLY A 30 8.62 10.90 8.19
N PRO A 31 9.46 10.80 9.23
CA PRO A 31 10.23 9.59 9.49
C PRO A 31 9.31 8.41 9.82
N LEU A 32 9.75 7.23 9.40
CA LEU A 32 9.20 5.97 9.89
C LEU A 32 9.97 5.63 11.16
N GLU A 33 9.25 5.49 12.28
CA GLU A 33 9.85 4.95 13.51
C GLU A 33 10.43 3.56 13.19
N PRO A 34 11.64 3.23 13.67
CA PRO A 34 12.29 1.99 13.31
C PRO A 34 11.47 0.81 13.84
N SER A 35 10.97 -0.02 12.92
CA SER A 35 10.59 -1.38 13.27
C SER A 35 11.83 -2.03 13.89
N THR A 36 11.69 -2.50 15.12
CA THR A 36 12.64 -3.39 15.79
C THR A 36 12.78 -4.68 14.97
N SER A 37 13.66 -4.62 13.98
CA SER A 37 14.32 -5.74 13.31
C SER A 37 15.47 -5.19 12.45
N THR A 38 16.35 -4.39 13.08
CA THR A 38 17.70 -4.20 12.54
C THR A 38 18.46 -5.50 12.77
N SER A 39 18.27 -6.47 11.87
CA SER A 39 19.40 -7.29 11.46
C SER A 39 20.46 -6.33 10.91
N ASN A 40 21.59 -6.26 11.61
CA ASN A 40 22.84 -5.76 11.04
C ASN A 40 23.07 -6.41 9.67
N GLY A 41 23.26 -5.61 8.63
CA GLY A 41 23.69 -6.11 7.32
C GLY A 41 23.37 -5.17 6.17
N SER A 42 24.40 -4.46 5.71
CA SER A 42 24.62 -3.86 4.37
C SER A 42 23.51 -2.91 3.86
N SER A 43 23.74 -1.61 3.65
CA SER A 43 24.68 -1.06 2.65
C SER A 43 25.02 -2.01 1.49
N SER A 44 24.04 -2.77 1.03
CA SER A 44 24.04 -3.37 -0.29
C SER A 44 23.03 -2.57 -1.08
N GLU A 45 23.53 -1.74 -1.98
CA GLU A 45 22.79 -1.32 -3.16
C GLU A 45 22.29 -2.60 -3.82
N ASP A 46 21.08 -3.03 -3.48
CA ASP A 46 20.40 -4.08 -4.22
C ASP A 46 19.96 -3.40 -5.53
N PRO A 47 20.53 -3.76 -6.69
CA PRO A 47 20.29 -3.05 -7.95
C PRO A 47 18.84 -3.18 -8.46
N THR A 48 17.99 -3.87 -7.70
CA THR A 48 16.56 -4.13 -7.93
C THR A 48 15.62 -3.24 -7.11
N ALA A 49 16.10 -2.33 -6.25
CA ALA A 49 15.26 -1.42 -5.46
C ALA A 49 14.66 -0.27 -6.30
N HIS A 50 13.78 -0.60 -7.24
CA HIS A 50 13.28 0.29 -8.29
C HIS A 50 12.15 1.25 -7.82
N ALA A 51 11.55 1.03 -6.65
CA ALA A 51 10.44 1.84 -6.11
C ALA A 51 10.78 2.45 -4.73
N SER A 52 11.93 3.15 -4.65
CA SER A 52 12.38 3.83 -3.43
C SER A 52 12.52 5.34 -3.63
N GLN A 53 12.10 6.12 -2.62
CA GLN A 53 12.22 7.56 -2.60
C GLN A 53 12.30 8.08 -1.15
N THR A 54 13.39 8.78 -0.84
CA THR A 54 13.58 9.45 0.44
C THR A 54 13.62 10.96 0.24
N SER A 55 12.81 11.69 1.00
CA SER A 55 12.74 13.15 0.98
C SER A 55 12.59 13.68 2.41
N LYS A 56 12.66 15.01 2.57
CA LYS A 56 12.44 15.65 3.89
C LYS A 56 11.03 15.38 4.45
N SER A 57 10.04 15.16 3.58
CA SER A 57 8.63 15.01 3.94
C SER A 57 8.15 13.57 3.97
N GLN A 58 8.77 12.66 3.22
CA GLN A 58 8.31 11.27 3.05
C GLN A 58 9.48 10.31 2.88
N ASN A 59 9.35 9.11 3.43
CA ASN A 59 10.23 7.97 3.19
C ASN A 59 9.40 6.81 2.63
N ILE A 60 9.67 6.43 1.37
CA ILE A 60 8.93 5.40 0.64
C ILE A 60 9.92 4.36 0.14
N SER A 61 9.66 3.09 0.45
CA SER A 61 10.43 1.94 -0.03
C SER A 61 9.50 0.75 -0.15
N VAL A 62 9.27 0.31 -1.37
CA VAL A 62 8.38 -0.81 -1.70
C VAL A 62 9.18 -1.89 -2.41
N ASP A 63 9.07 -3.13 -1.94
CA ASP A 63 9.64 -4.34 -2.54
C ASP A 63 8.62 -5.47 -2.40
N THR A 64 7.79 -5.69 -3.41
CA THR A 64 6.86 -6.83 -3.48
C THR A 64 7.39 -7.98 -4.33
N GLY A 65 8.43 -7.73 -5.13
CA GLY A 65 8.91 -8.63 -6.16
C GLY A 65 8.13 -8.55 -7.49
N ILE A 66 7.09 -7.71 -7.58
CA ILE A 66 6.33 -7.45 -8.83
C ILE A 66 6.50 -5.98 -9.22
N GLY A 67 7.27 -5.71 -10.28
CA GLY A 67 7.73 -4.35 -10.52
C GLY A 67 6.64 -3.31 -10.83
N PHE A 68 5.56 -3.73 -11.49
CA PHE A 68 4.43 -2.84 -11.75
C PHE A 68 3.62 -2.54 -10.48
N LEU A 69 3.47 -3.51 -9.58
CA LEU A 69 2.80 -3.33 -8.29
C LEU A 69 3.59 -2.36 -7.40
N ASP A 70 4.91 -2.52 -7.35
CA ASP A 70 5.82 -1.64 -6.63
C ASP A 70 5.68 -0.19 -7.11
N HIS A 71 5.62 0.01 -8.43
CA HIS A 71 5.39 1.33 -9.02
C HIS A 71 4.03 1.94 -8.61
N MET A 72 2.95 1.16 -8.64
CA MET A 72 1.61 1.61 -8.25
C MET A 72 1.54 1.98 -6.76
N LEU A 73 2.12 1.16 -5.88
CA LEU A 73 2.15 1.42 -4.44
C LEU A 73 3.03 2.62 -4.09
N HIS A 74 4.14 2.80 -4.80
CA HIS A 74 4.98 3.99 -4.67
C HIS A 74 4.22 5.26 -5.09
N ALA A 75 3.51 5.23 -6.23
CA ALA A 75 2.68 6.35 -6.67
C ALA A 75 1.57 6.68 -5.66
N LEU A 76 0.89 5.66 -5.13
CA LEU A 76 -0.11 5.83 -4.08
C LEU A 76 0.48 6.54 -2.85
N ALA A 77 1.58 6.02 -2.29
CA ALA A 77 2.22 6.61 -1.12
C ALA A 77 2.70 8.04 -1.38
N LYS A 78 3.26 8.30 -2.57
CA LYS A 78 3.74 9.61 -3.00
C LYS A 78 2.61 10.63 -2.99
N HIS A 79 1.51 10.36 -3.70
CA HIS A 79 0.41 11.30 -3.87
C HIS A 79 -0.49 11.41 -2.64
N ALA A 80 -0.53 10.38 -1.79
CA ALA A 80 -1.27 10.41 -0.53
C ALA A 80 -0.52 11.15 0.60
N GLY A 81 0.75 11.49 0.41
CA GLY A 81 1.58 12.15 1.44
C GLY A 81 2.10 11.18 2.51
N TRP A 82 2.11 9.87 2.23
CA TRP A 82 2.50 8.85 3.19
C TRP A 82 4.01 8.62 3.22
N SER A 83 4.49 8.12 4.36
CA SER A 83 5.72 7.35 4.42
C SER A 83 5.35 5.87 4.52
N LEU A 84 5.97 5.03 3.70
CA LEU A 84 5.62 3.61 3.54
C LEU A 84 6.90 2.79 3.37
N HIS A 85 7.12 1.84 4.26
CA HIS A 85 8.08 0.77 4.05
C HIS A 85 7.31 -0.54 3.93
N LEU A 86 7.39 -1.20 2.78
CA LEU A 86 6.65 -2.42 2.48
C LEU A 86 7.59 -3.43 1.86
N ARG A 87 7.67 -4.61 2.49
CA ARG A 87 8.36 -5.77 1.93
C ARG A 87 7.42 -6.96 1.90
N THR A 88 7.29 -7.58 0.73
CA THR A 88 6.57 -8.83 0.55
C THR A 88 7.51 -9.87 -0.03
N ARG A 89 7.52 -11.06 0.56
CA ARG A 89 8.12 -12.26 0.00
C ARG A 89 7.01 -13.28 -0.20
N GLY A 90 6.59 -13.45 -1.45
CA GLY A 90 5.56 -14.42 -1.83
C GLY A 90 6.05 -15.48 -2.81
N ASP A 91 5.13 -16.32 -3.23
CA ASP A 91 5.29 -17.49 -4.07
C ASP A 91 5.21 -17.19 -5.58
N LEU A 92 5.94 -16.17 -6.04
CA LEU A 92 5.93 -15.67 -7.45
C LEU A 92 6.27 -16.72 -8.53
N HIS A 93 6.75 -17.90 -8.14
CA HIS A 93 6.98 -19.02 -9.06
C HIS A 93 5.69 -19.74 -9.47
N ILE A 94 4.60 -19.56 -8.71
CA ILE A 94 3.26 -20.08 -9.02
C ILE A 94 2.53 -19.06 -9.89
N ASP A 95 2.16 -17.92 -9.30
CA ASP A 95 1.64 -16.74 -9.98
C ASP A 95 1.82 -15.49 -9.08
N ASP A 96 1.29 -14.36 -9.52
CA ASP A 96 1.36 -13.08 -8.85
C ASP A 96 0.17 -12.80 -7.91
N HIS A 97 -0.83 -13.68 -7.87
CA HIS A 97 -2.12 -13.44 -7.24
C HIS A 97 -2.00 -13.31 -5.72
N HIS A 98 -1.43 -14.32 -5.05
CA HIS A 98 -1.30 -14.32 -3.58
C HIS A 98 -0.45 -13.15 -3.10
N THR A 99 0.67 -12.89 -3.80
CA THR A 99 1.57 -11.78 -3.47
C THR A 99 0.86 -10.43 -3.54
N ALA A 100 0.10 -10.18 -4.61
CA ALA A 100 -0.66 -8.94 -4.76
C ALA A 100 -1.79 -8.83 -3.73
N GLU A 101 -2.59 -9.90 -3.56
CA GLU A 101 -3.73 -9.94 -2.65
C GLU A 101 -3.32 -9.70 -1.19
N ASP A 102 -2.39 -10.51 -0.67
CA ASP A 102 -1.98 -10.40 0.72
C ASP A 102 -1.30 -9.04 1.00
N THR A 103 -0.61 -8.47 0.01
CA THR A 103 -0.03 -7.12 0.10
C THR A 103 -1.12 -6.06 0.29
N PHE A 104 -2.22 -6.12 -0.47
CA PHE A 104 -3.34 -5.17 -0.31
C PHE A 104 -4.09 -5.40 1.00
N ILE A 105 -4.25 -6.64 1.46
CA ILE A 105 -4.83 -6.95 2.78
C ILE A 105 -4.00 -6.31 3.89
N ALA A 106 -2.68 -6.53 3.89
CA ALA A 106 -1.78 -5.97 4.89
C ALA A 106 -1.79 -4.43 4.87
N LEU A 107 -1.80 -3.82 3.68
CA LEU A 107 -1.91 -2.36 3.53
C LEU A 107 -3.24 -1.83 4.08
N GLY A 108 -4.36 -2.49 3.79
CA GLY A 108 -5.67 -2.12 4.30
C GLY A 108 -5.75 -2.19 5.83
N GLN A 109 -5.17 -3.24 6.42
CA GLN A 109 -5.03 -3.36 7.88
C GLN A 109 -4.19 -2.20 8.46
N ALA A 110 -3.07 -1.87 7.82
CA ALA A 110 -2.20 -0.78 8.25
C ALA A 110 -2.91 0.58 8.22
N VAL A 111 -3.66 0.87 7.16
CA VAL A 111 -4.47 2.10 7.03
C VAL A 111 -5.53 2.15 8.14
N LYS A 112 -6.28 1.06 8.34
CA LYS A 112 -7.31 0.97 9.39
C LYS A 112 -6.73 1.21 10.79
N GLN A 113 -5.61 0.56 11.11
CA GLN A 113 -4.93 0.72 12.40
C GLN A 113 -4.38 2.15 12.58
N SER A 114 -3.78 2.73 11.53
CA SER A 114 -3.22 4.08 11.56
C SER A 114 -4.30 5.15 11.76
N LEU A 115 -5.49 4.97 11.16
CA LEU A 115 -6.63 5.87 11.33
C LEU A 115 -7.23 5.80 12.74
N GLY A 116 -7.29 4.60 13.33
CA GLY A 116 -7.88 4.40 14.66
C GLY A 116 -9.35 4.81 14.71
N THR A 117 -9.72 5.67 15.66
CA THR A 117 -11.09 6.18 15.79
C THR A 117 -11.37 7.22 14.70
N ILE A 118 -12.38 6.96 13.86
CA ILE A 118 -12.82 7.87 12.80
C ILE A 118 -13.63 9.02 13.43
N SER A 119 -12.93 9.96 14.07
CA SER A 119 -13.49 11.18 14.64
C SER A 119 -12.58 12.36 14.31
N GLY A 120 -13.16 13.49 13.90
CA GLY A 120 -12.41 14.67 13.48
C GLY A 120 -11.71 14.56 12.12
N LEU A 121 -12.07 13.56 11.30
CA LEU A 121 -11.59 13.38 9.93
C LEU A 121 -12.69 13.74 8.93
N ALA A 122 -12.28 14.20 7.74
CA ALA A 122 -13.19 14.27 6.61
C ALA A 122 -13.61 12.85 6.23
N ARG A 123 -14.90 12.54 6.44
CA ARG A 123 -15.44 11.19 6.21
C ARG A 123 -15.45 10.81 4.73
N PHE A 124 -15.78 11.76 3.87
CA PHE A 124 -15.87 11.56 2.43
C PHE A 124 -14.72 12.29 1.74
N GLY A 125 -14.10 11.61 0.77
CA GLY A 125 -13.06 12.18 -0.09
C GLY A 125 -13.26 11.74 -1.54
N TYR A 126 -12.87 12.57 -2.48
CA TYR A 126 -12.81 12.20 -3.89
C TYR A 126 -11.66 12.93 -4.57
N ALA A 127 -11.12 12.32 -5.62
CA ALA A 127 -10.09 12.91 -6.45
C ALA A 127 -10.22 12.44 -7.89
N TYR A 128 -9.84 13.31 -8.83
CA TYR A 128 -9.60 12.97 -10.22
C TYR A 128 -8.10 13.02 -10.48
N ALA A 129 -7.57 12.01 -11.16
CA ALA A 129 -6.16 11.94 -11.53
C ALA A 129 -6.04 11.58 -13.01
N PRO A 130 -5.62 12.54 -13.87
CA PRO A 130 -5.31 12.27 -15.27
C PRO A 130 -3.89 11.74 -15.44
N LEU A 131 -3.70 10.90 -16.45
CA LEU A 131 -2.39 10.50 -16.96
C LEU A 131 -2.51 10.37 -18.49
N ASP A 132 -1.87 11.30 -19.21
CA ASP A 132 -2.03 11.46 -20.66
C ASP A 132 -3.52 11.52 -21.08
N GLU A 133 -4.00 10.62 -21.95
CA GLU A 133 -5.39 10.55 -22.38
C GLU A 133 -6.33 9.87 -21.36
N ALA A 134 -5.79 9.21 -20.34
CA ALA A 134 -6.57 8.49 -19.34
C ALA A 134 -7.00 9.40 -18.19
N LEU A 135 -8.23 9.21 -17.70
CA LEU A 135 -8.76 9.90 -16.53
C LEU A 135 -9.34 8.88 -15.55
N SER A 136 -8.86 8.93 -14.30
CA SER A 136 -9.37 8.11 -13.21
C SER A 136 -10.08 8.96 -12.15
N ARG A 137 -11.04 8.36 -11.45
CA ARG A 137 -11.72 8.94 -10.29
C ARG A 137 -11.78 7.92 -9.16
N ALA A 138 -11.40 8.35 -7.95
CA ALA A 138 -11.63 7.60 -6.72
C ALA A 138 -12.56 8.38 -5.78
N VAL A 139 -13.46 7.66 -5.11
CA VAL A 139 -14.33 8.20 -4.06
C VAL A 139 -14.23 7.27 -2.86
N VAL A 140 -14.02 7.83 -1.67
CA VAL A 140 -13.82 7.08 -0.42
C VAL A 140 -14.81 7.55 0.63
N ASP A 141 -15.48 6.61 1.31
CA ASP A 141 -16.27 6.84 2.53
C ASP A 141 -15.67 6.05 3.69
N LEU A 142 -15.18 6.77 4.71
CA LEU A 142 -14.72 6.19 5.97
C LEU A 142 -15.91 5.78 6.85
N SER A 143 -16.62 4.71 6.47
CA SER A 143 -17.91 4.31 7.04
C SER A 143 -17.89 3.08 7.95
N ASN A 144 -16.75 2.41 8.06
CA ASN A 144 -16.61 1.10 8.71
C ASN A 144 -17.53 0.01 8.13
N ARG A 145 -18.07 0.22 6.92
CA ARG A 145 -18.78 -0.79 6.12
C ARG A 145 -17.91 -1.08 4.89
N PRO A 146 -17.19 -2.21 4.87
CA PRO A 146 -16.33 -2.56 3.76
C PRO A 146 -17.19 -2.73 2.50
N PHE A 147 -16.87 -1.97 1.45
CA PHE A 147 -17.51 -2.03 0.14
C PHE A 147 -16.59 -1.41 -0.91
N SER A 148 -16.52 -2.02 -2.10
CA SER A 148 -15.74 -1.49 -3.22
C SER A 148 -16.46 -1.67 -4.55
N VAL A 149 -16.30 -0.69 -5.44
CA VAL A 149 -16.72 -0.77 -6.84
C VAL A 149 -15.55 -0.29 -7.67
N VAL A 150 -15.06 -1.16 -8.55
CA VAL A 150 -13.91 -0.87 -9.42
C VAL A 150 -14.29 -1.09 -10.86
N ASP A 151 -14.15 -0.03 -11.65
CA ASP A 151 -14.33 -0.04 -13.09
C ASP A 151 -13.13 0.68 -13.72
N LEU A 152 -12.13 -0.09 -14.16
CA LEU A 152 -10.92 0.44 -14.78
C LEU A 152 -10.89 0.28 -16.30
N GLY A 153 -11.86 -0.44 -16.89
CA GLY A 153 -11.92 -0.67 -18.34
C GLY A 153 -10.65 -1.23 -18.98
N LEU A 154 -9.80 -1.93 -18.21
CA LEU A 154 -8.52 -2.45 -18.71
C LEU A 154 -8.77 -3.52 -19.78
N LYS A 155 -8.09 -3.35 -20.93
CA LYS A 155 -8.24 -4.24 -22.10
C LYS A 155 -7.15 -5.29 -22.21
N ARG A 156 -6.03 -5.13 -21.49
CA ARG A 156 -4.89 -6.04 -21.53
C ARG A 156 -5.00 -7.06 -20.41
N GLU A 157 -4.53 -8.27 -20.67
CA GLU A 157 -4.54 -9.35 -19.69
C GLU A 157 -3.45 -9.20 -18.61
N LYS A 158 -2.36 -8.47 -18.92
CA LYS A 158 -1.26 -8.18 -17.99
C LYS A 158 -0.73 -6.77 -18.21
N LEU A 159 -0.23 -6.14 -17.15
CA LEU A 159 0.51 -4.88 -17.13
C LEU A 159 1.90 -5.14 -16.50
N GLY A 160 2.91 -5.33 -17.36
CA GLY A 160 4.20 -5.86 -16.92
C GLY A 160 4.05 -7.31 -16.45
N GLU A 161 4.53 -7.58 -15.24
CA GLU A 161 4.42 -8.90 -14.59
C GLU A 161 3.08 -9.10 -13.88
N LEU A 162 2.36 -8.01 -13.57
CA LEU A 162 1.07 -8.06 -12.89
C LEU A 162 -0.02 -8.49 -13.87
N SER A 163 -0.66 -9.61 -13.61
CA SER A 163 -1.84 -10.06 -14.34
C SER A 163 -3.08 -9.24 -13.98
N TRP A 164 -4.08 -9.23 -14.84
CA TRP A 164 -5.35 -8.50 -14.65
C TRP A 164 -6.55 -9.39 -15.03
N GLY A 165 -6.40 -10.71 -14.86
CA GLY A 165 -7.48 -11.67 -15.13
C GLY A 165 -8.75 -11.41 -14.30
N ARG A 166 -9.86 -12.07 -14.64
CA ARG A 166 -11.19 -11.93 -14.00
C ARG A 166 -11.24 -12.08 -12.46
N GLY A 167 -10.13 -12.41 -11.80
CA GLY A 167 -9.99 -12.52 -10.35
C GLY A 167 -9.40 -11.30 -9.63
N TYR A 168 -9.04 -10.20 -10.31
CA TYR A 168 -8.51 -9.00 -9.64
C TYR A 168 -9.59 -8.20 -8.90
N HIS A 169 -10.01 -8.73 -7.76
CA HIS A 169 -10.71 -8.02 -6.70
C HIS A 169 -9.72 -7.21 -5.84
N ALA A 170 -8.68 -6.58 -6.41
CA ALA A 170 -7.65 -5.85 -5.65
C ALA A 170 -8.25 -4.79 -4.68
N CYS A 171 -9.43 -4.26 -5.00
CA CYS A 171 -10.18 -3.35 -4.12
C CYS A 171 -11.24 -4.02 -3.25
N GLY A 172 -11.71 -5.22 -3.60
CA GLY A 172 -12.58 -6.04 -2.75
C GLY A 172 -11.85 -6.60 -1.52
N LEU A 173 -10.53 -6.48 -1.47
CA LEU A 173 -9.69 -7.03 -0.40
C LEU A 173 -9.55 -6.12 0.83
N PHE A 174 -9.98 -4.86 0.75
CA PHE A 174 -10.23 -4.07 1.97
C PHE A 174 -11.38 -4.64 2.80
N GLU A 175 -12.15 -5.60 2.25
CA GLU A 175 -13.30 -6.22 2.89
C GLU A 175 -12.95 -7.51 3.66
N GLY A 176 -11.84 -8.19 3.35
CA GLY A 176 -11.45 -9.48 3.92
C GLY A 176 -10.73 -9.44 5.27
N GLY A 177 -10.49 -8.24 5.84
CA GLY A 177 -9.85 -8.07 7.15
C GLY A 177 -10.82 -8.20 8.32
N GLN A 178 -11.54 -9.33 8.42
CA GLN A 178 -12.22 -9.77 9.64
C GLN A 178 -11.32 -10.71 10.43
#